data_AF-A0A2Z6PVS2-F1
#
_entry.id   AF-A0A2Z6PVS2-F1
#
_cell.length_a   1.000
_cell.length_b   1.000
_cell.length_c   1.000
_cell.angle_alpha   90.00
_cell.angle_beta   90.00
_cell.angle_gamma   90.00
#
_symmetry.space_group_name_H-M   'P 1'
#
loop_
_entity.id
_entity.type
_entity.pdbx_description
1 polymer ?
#
loop_
_entity_poly.entity_id
_entity_poly.type
_entity_poly.pdbx_seq_one_letter_code
_entity_poly.pdbx_strand_id
1 'polypeptide(L)'
;MRVTTSMFTSPESIIRFREGYSLYNGDGEDKLVIVETVRADELVTAVNGEEPHYFYMYANVIQTLNLWFPLTIFEDTILRLLNVAPSQFHPNSWAFVKGYELLCYALDLEPSLGVFFCFYHVKMKGTILTHLLSAHRDKEILEASSKVTRAEQAVSDAERTVTEIKKQWVDEVDCLMRTHKEALAEMRGAHGREIAELRKKHADEKASLRTKAVILEAEVTTLEVLRNNLIISLTQSRKDISELEEDVDELEETNTALKQSMDDKYVDGFWSSIEQVKILFPELDPDVLAQVDVMKRIKDGKLI
;
A
#
# COMPACT_ATOMS: atom_id res chain seq x y z
N MET A 1 78.00 10.22 -16.10
CA MET A 1 78.59 11.40 -15.43
C MET A 1 79.92 11.67 -16.13
N ARG A 2 80.07 12.75 -16.90
CA ARG A 2 81.37 13.09 -17.51
C ARG A 2 82.28 13.53 -16.36
N VAL A 3 83.30 12.75 -16.06
CA VAL A 3 84.33 13.14 -15.09
C VAL A 3 85.23 14.12 -15.81
N THR A 4 84.99 15.42 -15.59
CA THR A 4 85.90 16.47 -16.06
C THR A 4 87.09 16.51 -15.11
N THR A 5 88.26 16.14 -15.62
CA THR A 5 89.52 16.21 -14.87
C THR A 5 90.00 17.67 -14.82
N SER A 6 90.70 18.05 -13.74
CA SER A 6 91.32 19.38 -13.64
C SER A 6 92.30 19.61 -14.79
N MET A 7 92.34 20.84 -15.31
CA MET A 7 93.39 21.27 -16.26
C MET A 7 94.64 21.82 -15.56
N PHE A 8 94.63 21.86 -14.22
CA PHE A 8 95.69 22.41 -13.37
C PHE A 8 96.46 21.32 -12.63
N THR A 9 97.08 20.41 -13.38
CA THR A 9 97.79 19.23 -12.84
C THR A 9 99.32 19.38 -12.87
N SER A 10 99.87 20.45 -13.45
CA SER A 10 101.30 20.72 -13.51
C SER A 10 101.67 22.07 -12.87
N PRO A 11 102.87 22.23 -12.28
CA PRO A 11 103.32 23.51 -11.74
C PRO A 11 103.25 24.66 -12.76
N GLU A 12 103.53 24.39 -14.03
CA GLU A 12 103.49 25.40 -15.12
C GLU A 12 102.07 25.91 -15.36
N SER A 13 101.06 25.05 -15.25
CA SER A 13 99.64 25.44 -15.41
C SER A 13 99.19 26.40 -14.31
N ILE A 14 99.69 26.20 -13.08
CA ILE A 14 99.43 27.08 -11.94
C ILE A 14 100.17 28.40 -12.08
N ILE A 15 101.44 28.38 -12.51
CA ILE A 15 102.21 29.60 -12.77
C ILE A 15 101.49 30.47 -13.80
N ARG A 16 101.07 29.89 -14.94
CA ARG A 16 100.31 30.61 -15.97
C ARG A 16 98.99 31.16 -15.45
N PHE A 17 98.30 30.43 -14.58
CA PHE A 17 97.07 30.90 -13.97
C PHE A 17 97.33 32.12 -13.06
N ARG A 18 98.38 32.07 -12.23
CA ARG A 18 98.77 33.19 -11.37
C ARG A 18 99.25 34.41 -12.15
N GLU A 19 99.99 34.21 -13.23
CA GLU A 19 100.44 35.31 -14.12
C GLU A 19 99.27 35.96 -14.86
N GLY A 20 98.28 35.16 -15.28
CA GLY A 20 97.14 35.63 -16.07
C GLY A 20 96.02 36.26 -15.23
N TYR A 21 95.94 35.94 -13.94
CA TYR A 21 94.84 36.36 -13.07
C TYR A 21 95.37 36.80 -11.71
N SER A 22 95.24 38.08 -11.40
CA SER A 22 95.38 38.53 -10.03
C SER A 22 94.16 38.03 -9.24
N LEU A 23 94.40 37.26 -8.19
CA LEU A 23 93.36 36.73 -7.31
C LEU A 23 93.15 37.62 -6.07
N TYR A 24 93.93 38.70 -5.94
CA TYR A 24 93.97 39.54 -4.75
C TYR A 24 93.81 41.02 -5.10
N ASN A 25 93.13 41.75 -4.22
CA ASN A 25 92.91 43.19 -4.35
C ASN A 25 93.83 43.93 -3.36
N GLY A 26 95.04 44.33 -3.80
CA GLY A 26 95.98 45.14 -3.02
C GLY A 26 97.45 44.97 -3.39
N ASP A 27 98.29 45.94 -3.00
CA ASP A 27 99.72 46.01 -3.32
C ASP A 27 100.56 45.47 -2.15
N GLY A 28 100.78 44.15 -2.05
CA GLY A 28 101.67 43.60 -1.01
C GLY A 28 101.67 42.08 -0.84
N GLU A 29 102.76 41.46 -1.29
CA GLU A 29 103.33 40.15 -0.91
C GLU A 29 102.40 38.95 -0.67
N ASP A 30 102.21 38.12 -1.71
CA ASP A 30 102.33 36.64 -1.77
C ASP A 30 101.92 35.73 -0.58
N LYS A 31 101.02 36.15 0.32
CA LYS A 31 100.68 35.35 1.53
C LYS A 31 99.22 35.28 1.97
N LEU A 32 98.23 35.58 1.13
CA LEU A 32 96.81 35.36 1.51
C LEU A 32 96.07 34.23 0.77
N VAL A 33 96.46 33.87 -0.46
CA VAL A 33 95.81 32.79 -1.22
C VAL A 33 96.86 31.90 -1.85
N ILE A 34 96.92 30.63 -1.42
CA ILE A 34 97.83 29.64 -1.98
C ILE A 34 97.05 28.82 -3.02
N VAL A 35 97.55 28.79 -4.26
CA VAL A 35 96.97 27.96 -5.34
C VAL A 35 97.92 26.81 -5.64
N GLU A 36 97.54 25.57 -5.35
CA GLU A 36 98.37 24.39 -5.60
C GLU A 36 97.80 23.50 -6.72
N THR A 37 98.65 22.63 -7.27
CA THR A 37 98.20 21.60 -8.23
C THR A 37 97.37 20.56 -7.52
N VAL A 38 96.25 20.16 -8.12
CA VAL A 38 95.43 19.03 -7.62
C VAL A 38 95.92 17.74 -8.26
N ARG A 39 96.18 16.69 -7.47
CA ARG A 39 96.61 15.40 -8.05
C ARG A 39 95.44 14.74 -8.79
N ALA A 40 95.72 14.03 -9.88
CA ALA A 40 94.68 13.45 -10.73
C ALA A 40 93.76 12.43 -10.01
N ASP A 41 94.23 11.86 -8.89
CA ASP A 41 93.55 10.91 -8.01
C ASP A 41 92.87 11.56 -6.79
N GLU A 42 92.93 12.88 -6.65
CA GLU A 42 92.42 13.62 -5.49
C GLU A 42 90.95 14.04 -5.69
N LEU A 43 90.12 13.80 -4.67
CA LEU A 43 88.70 14.15 -4.71
C LEU A 43 88.48 15.61 -4.28
N VAL A 44 87.80 16.37 -5.13
CA VAL A 44 87.40 17.80 -4.99
C VAL A 44 86.46 18.05 -3.78
N THR A 45 86.14 17.02 -3.00
CA THR A 45 85.25 17.09 -1.84
C THR A 45 85.96 16.85 -0.50
N ALA A 46 87.29 16.69 -0.51
CA ALA A 46 88.07 16.58 0.72
C ALA A 46 88.09 17.94 1.44
N VAL A 47 87.81 17.93 2.75
CA VAL A 47 87.87 19.11 3.62
C VAL A 47 89.14 19.00 4.46
N ASN A 48 89.96 20.05 4.46
CA ASN A 48 91.19 20.07 5.28
C ASN A 48 90.85 20.31 6.75
N GLY A 49 91.28 19.39 7.63
CA GLY A 49 91.11 19.50 9.08
C GLY A 49 92.19 20.33 9.78
N GLU A 50 93.29 20.65 9.10
CA GLU A 50 94.43 21.40 9.64
C GLU A 50 94.68 22.69 8.83
N GLU A 51 95.29 23.70 9.44
CA GLU A 51 95.65 24.93 8.74
C GLU A 51 96.86 24.73 7.80
N PRO A 52 96.89 25.36 6.61
CA PRO A 52 95.89 26.27 6.08
C PRO A 52 94.68 25.54 5.48
N HIS A 53 93.47 26.03 5.78
CA HIS A 53 92.24 25.53 5.17
C HIS A 53 92.18 25.87 3.67
N TYR A 54 91.72 24.92 2.85
CA TYR A 54 91.54 25.10 1.41
C TYR A 54 90.14 24.71 0.96
N PHE A 55 89.71 25.23 -0.19
CA PHE A 55 88.50 24.81 -0.90
C PHE A 55 88.79 24.71 -2.39
N TYR A 56 88.08 23.83 -3.09
CA TYR A 56 88.19 23.73 -4.53
C TYR A 56 87.13 24.61 -5.21
N MET A 57 87.50 25.24 -6.32
CA MET A 57 86.59 26.06 -7.12
C MET A 57 86.88 25.89 -8.62
N TYR A 58 85.84 25.99 -9.44
CA TYR A 58 86.02 26.00 -10.89
C TYR A 58 86.69 27.31 -11.33
N ALA A 59 87.86 27.20 -11.98
CA ALA A 59 88.57 28.37 -12.52
C ALA A 59 87.71 29.24 -13.44
N ASN A 60 86.79 28.63 -14.21
CA ASN A 60 85.89 29.38 -15.09
C ASN A 60 84.97 30.36 -14.34
N VAL A 61 84.62 30.08 -13.08
CA VAL A 61 83.79 30.98 -12.26
C VAL A 61 84.61 32.21 -11.84
N ILE A 62 85.88 32.00 -11.47
CA ILE A 62 86.82 33.09 -11.18
C ILE A 62 87.03 33.97 -12.41
N GLN A 63 87.24 33.34 -13.58
CA GLN A 63 87.47 34.03 -14.86
C GLN A 63 86.24 34.79 -15.37
N THR A 64 85.08 34.13 -15.41
CA THR A 64 83.88 34.70 -16.05
C THR A 64 83.22 35.76 -15.18
N LEU A 65 83.29 35.60 -13.85
CA LEU A 65 82.56 36.46 -12.90
C LEU A 65 83.48 37.43 -12.15
N ASN A 66 84.77 37.48 -12.53
CA ASN A 66 85.79 38.37 -11.99
C ASN A 66 85.78 38.35 -10.44
N LEU A 67 85.85 37.15 -9.88
CA LEU A 67 85.87 36.97 -8.42
C LEU A 67 87.28 37.27 -7.88
N TRP A 68 87.31 38.02 -6.77
CA TRP A 68 88.53 38.44 -6.09
C TRP A 68 88.53 37.89 -4.67
N PHE A 69 89.71 37.61 -4.13
CA PHE A 69 89.90 37.19 -2.75
C PHE A 69 90.66 38.28 -1.95
N PRO A 70 90.36 38.46 -0.65
CA PRO A 70 89.22 37.88 0.07
C PRO A 70 87.87 38.32 -0.55
N LEU A 71 86.85 37.44 -0.46
CA LEU A 71 85.49 37.76 -0.93
C LEU A 71 85.01 39.04 -0.24
N THR A 72 84.11 39.77 -0.90
CA THR A 72 83.53 40.96 -0.25
C THR A 72 82.69 40.54 0.95
N ILE A 73 82.50 41.47 1.89
CA ILE A 73 81.63 41.25 3.07
C ILE A 73 80.23 40.81 2.63
N PHE A 74 79.70 41.37 1.53
CA PHE A 74 78.37 41.04 1.03
C PHE A 74 78.30 39.62 0.47
N GLU A 75 79.24 39.23 -0.40
CA GLU A 75 79.31 37.89 -0.98
C GLU A 75 79.43 36.81 0.09
N ASP A 76 80.37 37.01 1.01
CA ASP A 76 80.63 36.15 2.15
C ASP A 76 79.39 36.03 3.06
N THR A 77 78.64 37.12 3.24
CA THR A 77 77.39 37.09 4.01
C THR A 77 76.26 36.37 3.27
N ILE A 78 76.16 36.48 1.95
CA ILE A 78 75.20 35.69 1.15
C ILE A 78 75.51 34.19 1.27
N LEU A 79 76.78 33.80 1.12
CA LEU A 79 77.21 32.41 1.21
C LEU A 79 76.95 31.82 2.61
N ARG A 80 77.25 32.59 3.67
CA ARG A 80 76.94 32.22 5.05
C ARG A 80 75.44 32.06 5.28
N LEU A 81 74.63 33.00 4.80
CA LEU A 81 73.18 32.95 4.97
C LEU A 81 72.58 31.73 4.26
N LEU A 82 73.09 31.40 3.08
CA LEU A 82 72.66 30.24 2.31
C LEU A 82 73.29 28.93 2.79
N ASN A 83 74.29 28.99 3.67
CA ASN A 83 75.06 27.88 4.17
C ASN A 83 75.64 27.00 3.05
N VAL A 84 76.26 27.64 2.05
CA VAL A 84 76.89 26.99 0.90
C VAL A 84 78.33 27.46 0.72
N ALA A 85 79.21 26.55 0.30
CA ALA A 85 80.56 26.92 -0.09
C ALA A 85 80.55 27.70 -1.42
N PRO A 86 81.55 28.58 -1.69
CA PRO A 86 81.66 29.30 -2.97
C PRO A 86 81.52 28.42 -4.22
N SER A 87 82.01 27.19 -4.15
CA SER A 87 82.00 26.19 -5.23
C SER A 87 80.67 25.48 -5.45
N GLN A 88 79.79 25.48 -4.44
CA GLN A 88 78.44 24.90 -4.54
C GLN A 88 77.43 25.91 -5.10
N PHE A 89 77.79 27.18 -5.13
CA PHE A 89 76.91 28.23 -5.58
C PHE A 89 76.87 28.29 -7.11
N HIS A 90 75.66 28.20 -7.67
CA HIS A 90 75.47 28.06 -9.12
C HIS A 90 76.00 29.30 -9.88
N PRO A 91 76.67 29.16 -11.05
CA PRO A 91 77.23 30.29 -11.80
C PRO A 91 76.22 31.42 -12.08
N ASN A 92 74.98 31.09 -12.43
CA ASN A 92 73.93 32.10 -12.60
C ASN A 92 73.63 32.85 -11.31
N SER A 93 73.61 32.16 -10.17
CA SER A 93 73.35 32.78 -8.87
C SER A 93 74.52 33.71 -8.48
N TRP A 94 75.76 33.31 -8.76
CA TRP A 94 76.92 34.18 -8.63
C TRP A 94 76.79 35.45 -9.49
N ALA A 95 76.34 35.33 -10.74
CA ALA A 95 76.12 36.48 -11.61
C ALA A 95 75.06 37.46 -11.06
N PHE A 96 74.01 36.96 -10.39
CA PHE A 96 73.03 37.81 -9.71
C PHE A 96 73.62 38.54 -8.51
N VAL A 97 74.42 37.85 -7.69
CA VAL A 97 75.10 38.47 -6.53
C VAL A 97 76.06 39.55 -6.99
N LYS A 98 76.93 39.25 -7.96
CA LYS A 98 77.86 40.22 -8.56
C LYS A 98 77.15 41.39 -9.23
N GLY A 99 76.13 41.10 -10.03
CA GLY A 99 75.37 42.13 -10.72
C GLY A 99 74.66 43.09 -9.76
N TYR A 100 74.11 42.56 -8.66
CA TYR A 100 73.49 43.38 -7.62
C TYR A 100 74.53 44.20 -6.85
N GLU A 101 75.63 43.60 -6.43
CA GLU A 101 76.70 44.30 -5.71
C GLU A 101 77.31 45.44 -6.55
N LEU A 102 77.59 45.16 -7.83
CA LEU A 102 78.10 46.18 -8.76
C LEU A 102 77.09 47.30 -9.01
N LEU A 103 75.80 46.96 -9.10
CA LEU A 103 74.73 47.96 -9.21
C LEU A 103 74.69 48.86 -7.98
N CYS A 104 74.78 48.29 -6.78
CA CYS A 104 74.86 49.05 -5.53
C CYS A 104 76.09 49.96 -5.51
N TYR A 105 77.26 49.45 -5.89
CA TYR A 105 78.49 50.25 -6.00
C TYR A 105 78.34 51.41 -6.99
N ALA A 106 77.79 51.16 -8.18
CA ALA A 106 77.58 52.19 -9.20
C ALA A 106 76.57 53.28 -8.78
N LEU A 107 75.68 52.97 -7.84
CA LEU A 107 74.68 53.89 -7.28
C LEU A 107 75.09 54.51 -5.94
N ASP A 108 76.32 54.23 -5.46
CA ASP A 108 76.82 54.65 -4.14
C ASP A 108 75.92 54.18 -2.98
N LEU A 109 75.38 52.95 -3.11
CA LEU A 109 74.52 52.29 -2.12
C LEU A 109 75.26 51.10 -1.47
N GLU A 110 74.98 50.86 -0.19
CA GLU A 110 75.44 49.65 0.49
C GLU A 110 74.56 48.43 0.10
N PRO A 111 75.14 47.32 -0.40
CA PRO A 111 74.39 46.13 -0.77
C PRO A 111 73.62 45.51 0.41
N SER A 112 72.28 45.56 0.38
CA SER A 112 71.43 44.94 1.41
C SER A 112 70.96 43.54 1.01
N LEU A 113 71.08 42.56 1.92
CA LEU A 113 70.56 41.20 1.74
C LEU A 113 69.05 41.19 1.50
N GLY A 114 68.29 41.98 2.28
CA GLY A 114 66.83 41.99 2.21
C GLY A 114 66.34 42.43 0.83
N VAL A 115 66.94 43.50 0.30
CA VAL A 115 66.62 44.03 -1.03
C VAL A 115 67.04 43.05 -2.13
N PHE A 116 68.20 42.40 -2.01
CA PHE A 116 68.63 41.34 -2.91
C PHE A 116 67.60 40.20 -2.99
N PHE A 117 67.14 39.66 -1.85
CA PHE A 117 66.15 38.58 -1.85
C PHE A 117 64.77 39.02 -2.32
N CYS A 118 64.38 40.29 -2.12
CA CYS A 118 63.15 40.82 -2.71
C CYS A 118 63.19 40.75 -4.24
N PHE A 119 64.28 41.21 -4.88
CA PHE A 119 64.45 41.10 -6.33
C PHE A 119 64.50 39.64 -6.80
N TYR A 120 65.13 38.76 -6.02
CA TYR A 120 65.22 37.33 -6.33
C TYR A 120 63.85 36.62 -6.26
N HIS A 121 63.00 36.95 -5.28
CA HIS A 121 61.72 36.29 -5.05
C HIS A 121 60.60 36.65 -6.03
N VAL A 122 60.61 37.87 -6.57
CA VAL A 122 59.54 38.38 -7.45
C VAL A 122 59.39 37.56 -8.74
N LYS A 123 60.47 36.92 -9.22
CA LYS A 123 60.40 36.03 -10.40
C LYS A 123 59.84 34.63 -10.14
N MET A 124 59.87 34.13 -8.90
CA MET A 124 59.50 32.74 -8.58
C MET A 124 58.00 32.54 -8.28
N LYS A 125 57.31 33.56 -7.72
CA LYS A 125 55.95 33.39 -7.17
C LYS A 125 54.80 33.44 -8.19
N GLY A 126 54.99 34.09 -9.36
CA GLY A 126 53.91 34.30 -10.34
C GLY A 126 53.43 33.03 -11.08
N THR A 127 54.33 32.08 -11.35
CA THR A 127 54.02 30.90 -12.16
C THR A 127 53.44 29.75 -11.33
N ILE A 128 53.82 29.63 -10.05
CA ILE A 128 53.44 28.48 -9.21
C ILE A 128 51.98 28.59 -8.75
N LEU A 129 51.49 29.80 -8.48
CA LEU A 129 50.14 30.02 -7.95
C LEU A 129 49.03 29.69 -8.97
N THR A 130 49.23 29.99 -10.25
CA THR A 130 48.26 29.71 -11.31
C THR A 130 48.07 28.21 -11.54
N HIS A 131 49.16 27.44 -11.52
CA HIS A 131 49.09 25.98 -11.65
C HIS A 131 48.37 25.31 -10.48
N LEU A 132 48.61 25.75 -9.24
CA LEU A 132 47.94 25.18 -8.06
C LEU A 132 46.42 25.44 -8.05
N LEU A 133 45.99 26.63 -8.44
CA LEU A 133 44.57 26.97 -8.52
C LEU A 133 43.85 26.19 -9.63
N SER A 134 44.50 25.94 -10.77
CA SER A 134 43.94 25.08 -11.83
C SER A 134 43.78 23.65 -11.35
N ALA A 135 44.82 23.07 -10.75
CA ALA A 135 44.80 21.69 -10.29
C ALA A 135 43.73 21.43 -9.21
N HIS A 136 43.47 22.42 -8.34
CA HIS A 136 42.39 22.33 -7.35
C HIS A 136 41.02 22.29 -8.01
N ARG A 137 40.75 23.20 -8.96
CA ARG A 137 39.47 23.24 -9.69
C ARG A 137 39.23 21.97 -10.48
N ASP A 138 40.25 21.44 -11.16
CA ASP A 138 40.14 20.21 -11.93
C ASP A 138 39.79 19.01 -11.03
N LYS A 139 40.34 18.98 -9.81
CA LYS A 139 40.00 17.96 -8.80
C LYS A 139 38.55 18.07 -8.33
N GLU A 140 38.07 19.27 -8.05
CA GLU A 140 36.67 19.50 -7.64
C GLU A 140 35.68 19.12 -8.75
N ILE A 141 36.00 19.47 -10.00
CA ILE A 141 35.20 19.12 -11.18
C ILE A 141 35.17 17.60 -11.36
N LEU A 142 36.31 16.91 -11.21
CA LEU A 142 36.37 15.46 -11.33
C LEU A 142 35.55 14.76 -10.23
N GLU A 143 35.65 15.24 -8.98
CA GLU A 143 34.87 14.71 -7.88
C GLU A 143 33.36 14.92 -8.11
N ALA A 144 32.96 16.12 -8.53
CA ALA A 144 31.58 16.44 -8.87
C ALA A 144 31.07 15.56 -10.02
N SER A 145 31.85 15.40 -11.09
CA SER A 145 31.50 14.52 -12.22
C SER A 145 31.29 13.08 -11.77
N SER A 146 32.14 12.56 -10.88
CA SER A 146 31.97 11.20 -10.34
C SER A 146 30.70 11.03 -9.48
N LYS A 147 30.26 12.11 -8.81
CA LYS A 147 29.00 12.12 -8.04
C LYS A 147 27.80 12.18 -8.98
N VAL A 148 27.89 12.98 -10.05
CA VAL A 148 26.86 13.08 -11.09
C VAL A 148 26.63 11.73 -11.77
N THR A 149 27.69 11.03 -12.21
CA THR A 149 27.54 9.71 -12.86
C THR A 149 26.92 8.66 -11.93
N ARG A 150 27.28 8.68 -10.63
CA ARG A 150 26.62 7.83 -9.62
C ARG A 150 25.15 8.18 -9.43
N ALA A 151 24.80 9.45 -9.42
CA ALA A 151 23.42 9.90 -9.31
C ALA A 151 22.60 9.53 -10.56
N GLU A 152 23.16 9.68 -11.77
CA GLU A 152 22.53 9.30 -13.04
C GLU A 152 22.23 7.79 -13.10
N GLN A 153 23.16 6.96 -12.64
CA GLN A 153 22.94 5.51 -12.55
C GLN A 153 21.83 5.19 -11.54
N ALA A 154 21.85 5.81 -10.36
CA ALA A 154 20.81 5.60 -9.34
C ALA A 154 19.42 6.06 -9.82
N VAL A 155 19.34 7.15 -10.58
CA VAL A 155 18.09 7.61 -11.22
C VAL A 155 17.62 6.59 -12.26
N SER A 156 18.50 6.10 -13.12
CA SER A 156 18.16 5.09 -14.14
C SER A 156 17.63 3.80 -13.51
N ASP A 157 18.26 3.35 -12.42
CA ASP A 157 17.80 2.18 -11.65
C ASP A 157 16.46 2.44 -10.97
N ALA A 158 16.26 3.63 -10.40
CA ALA A 158 14.98 4.03 -9.82
C ALA A 158 13.86 4.06 -10.88
N GLU A 159 14.10 4.65 -12.06
CA GLU A 159 13.15 4.68 -13.18
C GLU A 159 12.74 3.27 -13.62
N ARG A 160 13.71 2.35 -13.72
CA ARG A 160 13.42 0.93 -14.00
C ARG A 160 12.55 0.29 -12.92
N THR A 161 12.81 0.55 -11.65
CA THR A 161 11.95 -0.01 -10.58
C THR A 161 10.54 0.58 -10.58
N VAL A 162 10.40 1.87 -10.86
CA VAL A 162 9.09 2.54 -10.96
C VAL A 162 8.27 1.98 -12.12
N THR A 163 8.90 1.74 -13.26
CA THR A 163 8.23 1.15 -14.43
C THR A 163 7.77 -0.29 -14.18
N GLU A 164 8.59 -1.09 -13.48
CA GLU A 164 8.21 -2.46 -13.08
C GLU A 164 7.07 -2.47 -12.07
N ILE A 165 7.14 -1.65 -11.00
CA ILE A 165 6.07 -1.54 -10.00
C ILE A 165 4.77 -1.06 -10.65
N LYS A 166 4.85 -0.08 -11.56
CA LYS A 166 3.68 0.42 -12.29
C LYS A 166 3.04 -0.69 -13.12
N LYS A 167 3.83 -1.52 -13.79
CA LYS A 167 3.32 -2.66 -14.56
C LYS A 167 2.64 -3.68 -13.63
N GLN A 168 3.29 -4.05 -12.53
CA GLN A 168 2.73 -4.98 -11.54
C GLN A 168 1.39 -4.50 -10.97
N TRP A 169 1.30 -3.21 -10.64
CA TRP A 169 0.06 -2.60 -10.17
C TRP A 169 -1.07 -2.64 -11.22
N VAL A 170 -0.75 -2.39 -12.49
CA VAL A 170 -1.74 -2.50 -13.57
C VAL A 170 -2.23 -3.95 -13.71
N ASP A 171 -1.32 -4.92 -13.72
CA ASP A 171 -1.66 -6.34 -13.83
C ASP A 171 -2.50 -6.83 -12.63
N GLU A 172 -2.19 -6.35 -11.42
CA GLU A 172 -2.94 -6.68 -10.20
C GLU A 172 -4.36 -6.06 -10.23
N VAL A 173 -4.48 -4.79 -10.62
CA VAL A 173 -5.78 -4.12 -10.75
C VAL A 173 -6.64 -4.83 -11.80
N ASP A 174 -6.07 -5.19 -12.96
CA ASP A 174 -6.80 -5.92 -14.01
C ASP A 174 -7.23 -7.31 -13.55
N CYS A 175 -6.38 -8.00 -12.77
CA CYS A 175 -6.70 -9.29 -12.16
C CYS A 175 -7.86 -9.18 -11.15
N LEU A 176 -7.79 -8.19 -10.25
CA LEU A 176 -8.84 -7.91 -9.27
C LEU A 176 -10.15 -7.50 -9.93
N MET A 177 -10.11 -6.68 -10.98
CA MET A 177 -11.31 -6.31 -11.74
C MET A 177 -11.96 -7.51 -12.41
N ARG A 178 -11.17 -8.42 -13.00
CA ARG A 178 -11.69 -9.64 -13.65
C ARG A 178 -12.35 -10.57 -12.65
N THR A 179 -11.66 -10.88 -11.55
CA THR A 179 -12.18 -11.76 -10.48
C THR A 179 -13.44 -11.18 -9.83
N HIS A 180 -13.46 -9.86 -9.57
CA HIS A 180 -14.66 -9.21 -9.05
C HIS A 180 -15.85 -9.29 -10.01
N LYS A 181 -15.62 -9.10 -11.31
CA LYS A 181 -16.65 -9.20 -12.34
C LYS A 181 -17.21 -10.62 -12.47
N GLU A 182 -16.35 -11.63 -12.38
CA GLU A 182 -16.74 -13.05 -12.39
C GLU A 182 -17.57 -13.40 -11.16
N ALA A 183 -17.12 -13.01 -9.96
CA ALA A 183 -17.86 -13.22 -8.72
C ALA A 183 -19.25 -12.52 -8.74
N LEU A 184 -19.33 -11.31 -9.27
CA LEU A 184 -20.61 -10.61 -9.46
C LEU A 184 -21.53 -11.34 -10.44
N ALA A 185 -21.00 -11.87 -11.54
CA ALA A 185 -21.77 -12.61 -12.53
C ALA A 185 -22.28 -13.94 -11.95
N GLU A 186 -21.45 -14.65 -11.20
CA GLU A 186 -21.81 -15.89 -10.51
C GLU A 186 -22.91 -15.64 -9.47
N MET A 187 -22.73 -14.64 -8.61
CA MET A 187 -23.72 -14.24 -7.61
C MET A 187 -25.05 -13.84 -8.25
N ARG A 188 -25.02 -13.03 -9.31
CA ARG A 188 -26.23 -12.66 -10.05
C ARG A 188 -26.90 -13.88 -10.68
N GLY A 189 -26.12 -14.82 -11.21
CA GLY A 189 -26.62 -16.07 -11.77
C GLY A 189 -27.27 -16.96 -10.71
N ALA A 190 -26.65 -17.11 -9.54
CA ALA A 190 -27.19 -17.88 -8.42
C ALA A 190 -28.50 -17.29 -7.89
N HIS A 191 -28.51 -15.99 -7.59
CA HIS A 191 -29.74 -15.28 -7.16
C HIS A 191 -30.83 -15.37 -8.24
N GLY A 192 -30.47 -15.26 -9.52
CA GLY A 192 -31.41 -15.42 -10.62
C GLY A 192 -32.08 -16.80 -10.66
N ARG A 193 -31.30 -17.87 -10.42
CA ARG A 193 -31.82 -19.25 -10.33
C ARG A 193 -32.74 -19.43 -9.12
N GLU A 194 -32.33 -18.95 -7.94
CA GLU A 194 -33.12 -19.05 -6.72
C GLU A 194 -34.46 -18.30 -6.83
N ILE A 195 -34.45 -17.08 -7.39
CA ILE A 195 -35.67 -16.32 -7.67
C ILE A 195 -36.57 -17.05 -8.67
N ALA A 196 -36.01 -17.67 -9.71
CA ALA A 196 -36.78 -18.43 -10.68
C ALA A 196 -37.43 -19.67 -10.05
N GLU A 197 -36.71 -20.38 -9.19
CA GLU A 197 -37.21 -21.55 -8.46
C GLU A 197 -38.32 -21.17 -7.48
N LEU A 198 -38.14 -20.11 -6.69
CA LEU A 198 -39.17 -19.59 -5.78
C LEU A 198 -40.42 -19.13 -6.54
N ARG A 199 -40.25 -18.45 -7.68
CA ARG A 199 -41.38 -18.05 -8.54
C ARG A 199 -42.13 -19.24 -9.08
N LYS A 200 -41.43 -20.29 -9.51
CA LYS A 200 -42.05 -21.53 -9.98
C LYS A 200 -42.84 -22.21 -8.85
N LYS A 201 -42.22 -22.41 -7.69
CA LYS A 201 -42.88 -23.01 -6.52
C LYS A 201 -44.14 -22.24 -6.12
N HIS A 202 -44.05 -20.91 -6.06
CA HIS A 202 -45.20 -20.07 -5.75
C HIS A 202 -46.31 -20.15 -6.82
N ALA A 203 -45.94 -20.25 -8.11
CA ALA A 203 -46.91 -20.44 -9.18
C ALA A 203 -47.63 -21.80 -9.08
N ASP A 204 -46.88 -22.86 -8.77
CA ASP A 204 -47.41 -24.22 -8.58
C ASP A 204 -48.34 -24.29 -7.36
N GLU A 205 -47.94 -23.71 -6.23
CA GLU A 205 -48.78 -23.61 -5.02
C GLU A 205 -50.06 -22.81 -5.28
N LYS A 206 -49.95 -21.67 -5.99
CA LYS A 206 -51.10 -20.85 -6.38
C LYS A 206 -52.06 -21.61 -7.30
N ALA A 207 -51.54 -22.41 -8.24
CA ALA A 207 -52.37 -23.24 -9.11
C ALA A 207 -53.10 -24.32 -8.30
N SER A 208 -52.41 -25.00 -7.38
CA SER A 208 -53.00 -26.01 -6.49
C SER A 208 -54.13 -25.42 -5.62
N LEU A 209 -53.90 -24.27 -5.00
CA LEU A 209 -54.90 -23.59 -4.17
C LEU A 209 -56.12 -23.15 -4.98
N ARG A 210 -55.91 -22.67 -6.22
CA ARG A 210 -57.03 -22.33 -7.13
C ARG A 210 -57.89 -23.55 -7.45
N THR A 211 -57.28 -24.69 -7.76
CA THR A 211 -58.03 -25.93 -8.01
C THR A 211 -58.83 -26.35 -6.78
N LYS A 212 -58.24 -26.27 -5.58
CA LYS A 212 -58.97 -26.57 -4.32
C LYS A 212 -60.13 -25.62 -4.08
N ALA A 213 -59.96 -24.33 -4.37
CA ALA A 213 -61.03 -23.33 -4.22
C ALA A 213 -62.22 -23.65 -5.15
N VAL A 214 -61.96 -24.00 -6.41
CA VAL A 214 -63.02 -24.39 -7.36
C VAL A 214 -63.77 -25.65 -6.90
N ILE A 215 -63.05 -26.63 -6.36
CA ILE A 215 -63.69 -27.85 -5.81
C ILE A 215 -64.58 -27.51 -4.62
N LEU A 216 -64.09 -26.71 -3.68
CA LEU A 216 -64.86 -26.29 -2.50
C LEU A 216 -66.10 -25.46 -2.89
N GLU A 217 -65.98 -24.57 -3.88
CA GLU A 217 -67.13 -23.82 -4.42
C GLU A 217 -68.19 -24.77 -5.03
N ALA A 218 -67.76 -25.81 -5.75
CA ALA A 218 -68.67 -26.82 -6.30
C ALA A 218 -69.35 -27.66 -5.18
N GLU A 219 -68.64 -28.00 -4.12
CA GLU A 219 -69.21 -28.71 -2.97
C GLU A 219 -70.23 -27.85 -2.22
N VAL A 220 -69.92 -26.57 -1.99
CA VAL A 220 -70.84 -25.61 -1.35
C VAL A 220 -72.12 -25.48 -2.16
N THR A 221 -72.03 -25.26 -3.47
CA THR A 221 -73.21 -25.16 -4.34
C THR A 221 -74.04 -26.44 -4.33
N THR A 222 -73.40 -27.62 -4.32
CA THR A 222 -74.10 -28.91 -4.21
C THR A 222 -74.85 -29.04 -2.89
N LEU A 223 -74.20 -28.68 -1.77
CA LEU A 223 -74.82 -28.71 -0.44
C LEU A 223 -75.97 -27.71 -0.31
N GLU A 224 -75.86 -26.54 -0.93
CA GLU A 224 -76.95 -25.55 -0.96
C GLU A 224 -78.18 -26.08 -1.70
N VAL A 225 -77.99 -26.73 -2.85
CA VAL A 225 -79.08 -27.37 -3.59
C VAL A 225 -79.72 -28.48 -2.75
N LEU A 226 -78.92 -29.34 -2.13
CA LEU A 226 -79.41 -30.42 -1.27
C LEU A 226 -80.22 -29.88 -0.08
N ARG A 227 -79.69 -28.84 0.60
CA ARG A 227 -80.38 -28.16 1.71
C ARG A 227 -81.72 -27.60 1.25
N ASN A 228 -81.75 -26.91 0.11
CA ASN A 228 -82.98 -26.30 -0.40
C ASN A 228 -84.03 -27.37 -0.76
N ASN A 229 -83.62 -28.47 -1.39
CA ASN A 229 -84.51 -29.61 -1.67
C ASN A 229 -85.07 -30.22 -0.38
N LEU A 230 -84.23 -30.42 0.64
CA LEU A 230 -84.67 -30.98 1.92
C LEU A 230 -85.68 -30.06 2.62
N ILE A 231 -85.47 -28.74 2.59
CA ILE A 231 -86.42 -27.76 3.14
C ILE A 231 -87.79 -27.89 2.47
N ILE A 232 -87.83 -28.02 1.13
CA ILE A 232 -89.07 -28.20 0.37
C ILE A 232 -89.76 -29.50 0.78
N SER A 233 -89.04 -30.62 0.79
CA SER A 233 -89.61 -31.93 1.17
C SER A 233 -90.13 -31.94 2.60
N LEU A 234 -89.41 -31.34 3.57
CA LEU A 234 -89.86 -31.22 4.95
C LEU A 234 -91.12 -30.34 5.07
N THR A 235 -91.18 -29.25 4.31
CA THR A 235 -92.35 -28.36 4.31
C THR A 235 -93.58 -29.07 3.74
N GLN A 236 -93.41 -29.83 2.66
CA GLN A 236 -94.50 -30.62 2.07
C GLN A 236 -94.97 -31.71 3.04
N SER A 237 -94.05 -32.49 3.60
CA SER A 237 -94.40 -33.54 4.57
C SER A 237 -95.12 -32.97 5.80
N ARG A 238 -94.74 -31.77 6.27
CA ARG A 238 -95.45 -31.09 7.36
C ARG A 238 -96.89 -30.74 6.98
N LYS A 239 -97.11 -30.31 5.72
CA LYS A 239 -98.44 -30.01 5.22
C LYS A 239 -99.30 -31.28 5.17
N ASP A 240 -98.75 -32.35 4.61
CA ASP A 240 -99.44 -33.65 4.52
C ASP A 240 -99.80 -34.20 5.91
N ILE A 241 -98.92 -34.04 6.91
CA ILE A 241 -99.22 -34.42 8.31
C ILE A 241 -100.39 -33.60 8.86
N SER A 242 -100.41 -32.29 8.62
CA SER A 242 -101.49 -31.42 9.08
C SER A 242 -102.83 -31.78 8.44
N GLU A 243 -102.84 -32.15 7.15
CA GLU A 243 -104.05 -32.61 6.45
C GLU A 243 -104.55 -33.94 7.05
N LEU A 244 -103.64 -34.88 7.35
CA LEU A 244 -103.99 -36.14 8.01
C LEU A 244 -104.46 -35.97 9.46
N GLU A 245 -103.91 -34.99 10.21
CA GLU A 245 -104.36 -34.68 11.57
C GLU A 245 -105.82 -34.17 11.56
N GLU A 246 -106.18 -33.33 10.59
CA GLU A 246 -107.56 -32.87 10.37
C GLU A 246 -108.50 -34.04 10.04
N ASP A 247 -108.10 -34.94 9.13
CA ASP A 247 -108.88 -36.15 8.81
C ASP A 247 -109.08 -37.06 10.04
N VAL A 248 -108.07 -37.19 10.91
CA VAL A 248 -108.15 -37.98 12.15
C VAL A 248 -109.15 -37.34 13.12
N ASP A 249 -109.09 -36.02 13.31
CA ASP A 249 -110.02 -35.30 14.18
C ASP A 249 -111.48 -35.47 13.69
N GLU A 250 -111.74 -35.35 12.38
CA GLU A 250 -113.06 -35.60 11.79
C GLU A 250 -113.54 -37.04 12.01
N LEU A 251 -112.65 -38.03 11.83
CA LEU A 251 -112.96 -39.43 12.07
C LEU A 251 -113.24 -39.72 13.55
N GLU A 252 -112.54 -39.09 14.47
CA GLU A 252 -112.81 -39.21 15.91
C GLU A 252 -114.18 -38.63 16.29
N GLU A 253 -114.54 -37.46 15.74
CA GLU A 253 -115.85 -36.86 15.95
C GLU A 253 -116.98 -37.75 15.42
N THR A 254 -116.86 -38.23 14.18
CA THR A 254 -117.86 -39.13 13.58
C THR A 254 -117.98 -40.46 14.31
N ASN A 255 -116.86 -41.05 14.78
CA ASN A 255 -116.86 -42.27 15.58
C ASN A 255 -117.60 -42.06 16.92
N THR A 256 -117.37 -40.90 17.55
CA THR A 256 -118.04 -40.52 18.80
C THR A 256 -119.54 -40.34 18.60
N ALA A 257 -119.95 -39.65 17.53
CA ALA A 257 -121.36 -39.46 17.19
C ALA A 257 -122.06 -40.79 16.84
N LEU A 258 -121.39 -41.68 16.10
CA LEU A 258 -121.92 -43.01 15.79
C LEU A 258 -122.09 -43.88 17.04
N LYS A 259 -121.13 -43.85 17.98
CA LYS A 259 -121.25 -44.54 19.26
C LYS A 259 -122.47 -44.04 20.05
N GLN A 260 -122.64 -42.73 20.17
CA GLN A 260 -123.81 -42.13 20.83
C GLN A 260 -125.12 -42.54 20.15
N SER A 261 -125.20 -42.42 18.82
CA SER A 261 -126.40 -42.83 18.08
C SER A 261 -126.72 -44.33 18.22
N MET A 262 -125.69 -45.17 18.30
CA MET A 262 -125.85 -46.60 18.56
C MET A 262 -126.42 -46.83 19.97
N ASP A 263 -125.85 -46.17 20.98
CA ASP A 263 -126.34 -46.26 22.37
C ASP A 263 -127.81 -45.81 22.48
N ASP A 264 -128.16 -44.69 21.85
CA ASP A 264 -129.55 -44.19 21.81
C ASP A 264 -130.51 -45.21 21.19
N LYS A 265 -130.15 -45.79 20.03
CA LYS A 265 -130.97 -46.82 19.37
C LYS A 265 -131.14 -48.09 20.21
N TYR A 266 -130.10 -48.50 20.95
CA TYR A 266 -130.20 -49.63 21.88
C TYR A 266 -131.17 -49.33 23.02
N VAL A 267 -131.09 -48.13 23.60
CA VAL A 267 -132.00 -47.66 24.66
C VAL A 267 -133.44 -47.59 24.16
N ASP A 268 -133.67 -46.98 22.99
CA ASP A 268 -134.99 -46.87 22.37
C ASP A 268 -135.61 -48.24 22.05
N GLY A 269 -134.80 -49.16 21.50
CA GLY A 269 -135.21 -50.53 21.20
C GLY A 269 -135.56 -51.33 22.45
N PHE A 270 -134.81 -51.12 23.54
CA PHE A 270 -135.11 -51.71 24.85
C PHE A 270 -136.45 -51.20 25.38
N TRP A 271 -136.68 -49.89 25.43
CA TRP A 271 -137.92 -49.32 25.94
C TRP A 271 -139.14 -49.71 25.09
N SER A 272 -138.98 -49.74 23.77
CA SER A 272 -140.00 -50.24 22.85
C SER A 272 -140.37 -51.69 23.13
N SER A 273 -139.39 -52.53 23.47
CA SER A 273 -139.63 -53.94 23.84
C SER A 273 -140.36 -54.07 25.18
N ILE A 274 -139.99 -53.26 26.18
CA ILE A 274 -140.68 -53.21 27.48
C ILE A 274 -142.15 -52.80 27.30
N GLU A 275 -142.41 -51.80 26.46
CA GLU A 275 -143.77 -51.36 26.17
C GLU A 275 -144.60 -52.45 25.47
N GLN A 276 -144.01 -53.18 24.53
CA GLN A 276 -144.66 -54.35 23.92
C GLN A 276 -145.01 -55.43 24.96
N VAL A 277 -144.13 -55.70 25.93
CA VAL A 277 -144.40 -56.66 27.01
C VAL A 277 -145.58 -56.22 27.88
N LYS A 278 -145.69 -54.93 28.22
CA LYS A 278 -146.85 -54.40 28.97
C LYS A 278 -148.17 -54.66 28.26
N ILE A 279 -148.20 -54.46 26.94
CA ILE A 279 -149.39 -54.64 26.12
C ILE A 279 -149.78 -56.13 26.03
N LEU A 280 -148.80 -57.01 25.84
CA LEU A 280 -149.04 -58.45 25.69
C LEU A 280 -149.40 -59.15 27.01
N PHE A 281 -148.95 -58.62 28.15
CA PHE A 281 -149.13 -59.22 29.48
C PHE A 281 -149.65 -58.19 30.51
N PRO A 282 -150.92 -57.77 30.44
CA PRO A 282 -151.48 -56.73 31.31
C PRO A 282 -151.61 -57.12 32.80
N GLU A 283 -151.48 -58.41 33.12
CA GLU A 283 -151.54 -58.96 34.49
C GLU A 283 -150.21 -58.80 35.25
N LEU A 284 -149.12 -58.35 34.59
CA LEU A 284 -147.81 -58.18 35.24
C LEU A 284 -147.82 -57.01 36.23
N ASP A 285 -147.24 -57.22 37.41
CA ASP A 285 -147.10 -56.19 38.45
C ASP A 285 -146.28 -54.98 37.93
N PRO A 286 -146.88 -53.77 37.87
CA PRO A 286 -146.20 -52.56 37.42
C PRO A 286 -144.91 -52.25 38.22
N ASP A 287 -144.89 -52.58 39.51
CA ASP A 287 -143.75 -52.31 40.39
C ASP A 287 -142.57 -53.25 40.13
N VAL A 288 -142.83 -54.45 39.59
CA VAL A 288 -141.78 -55.41 39.19
C VAL A 288 -141.21 -55.03 37.83
N LEU A 289 -142.04 -54.62 36.88
CA LEU A 289 -141.58 -54.20 35.55
C LEU A 289 -140.79 -52.89 35.60
N ALA A 290 -141.11 -51.98 36.53
CA ALA A 290 -140.34 -50.76 36.77
C ALA A 290 -138.92 -51.00 37.30
N GLN A 291 -138.60 -52.20 37.79
CA GLN A 291 -137.25 -52.55 38.24
C GLN A 291 -136.30 -52.90 37.08
N VAL A 292 -136.83 -53.10 35.88
CA VAL A 292 -136.06 -53.42 34.67
C VAL A 292 -135.33 -52.16 34.17
N ASP A 293 -134.05 -52.28 33.87
CA ASP A 293 -133.18 -51.16 33.50
C ASP A 293 -132.20 -51.62 32.41
N VAL A 294 -131.89 -50.71 31.48
CA VAL A 294 -131.03 -50.99 30.31
C VAL A 294 -129.64 -51.50 30.72
N MET A 295 -129.11 -51.06 31.86
CA MET A 295 -127.77 -51.41 32.33
C MET A 295 -127.73 -52.62 33.28
N LYS A 296 -128.89 -53.12 33.71
CA LYS A 296 -128.96 -54.28 34.61
C LYS A 296 -128.69 -55.57 33.87
N ARG A 297 -127.91 -56.45 34.49
CA ARG A 297 -127.59 -57.78 33.95
C ARG A 297 -128.37 -58.85 34.69
N ILE A 298 -128.63 -59.96 34.02
CA ILE A 298 -129.24 -61.12 34.67
C ILE A 298 -128.12 -61.99 35.23
N LYS A 299 -128.12 -62.17 36.56
CA LYS A 299 -127.22 -63.10 37.23
C LYS A 299 -128.03 -63.95 38.20
N ASP A 300 -127.88 -65.27 38.08
CA ASP A 300 -128.57 -66.26 38.92
C ASP A 300 -130.10 -66.05 38.97
N GLY A 301 -130.70 -65.70 37.82
CA GLY A 301 -132.14 -65.47 37.69
C GLY A 301 -132.65 -64.15 38.29
N LYS A 302 -131.77 -63.26 38.76
CA LYS A 302 -132.12 -61.95 39.31
C LYS A 302 -131.53 -60.82 38.48
N LEU A 303 -132.24 -59.70 38.43
CA LEU A 303 -131.75 -58.43 37.88
C LEU A 303 -130.79 -57.81 38.90
N ILE A 304 -129.56 -57.55 38.47
CA ILE A 304 -128.51 -56.90 39.27
C ILE A 304 -127.84 -55.74 38.54
#